data_AF-A0A6G7WWY6-F1
#
_entry.id   AF-A0A6G7WWY6-F1
#
_cell.length_a   1.000
_cell.length_b   1.000
_cell.length_c   1.000
_cell.angle_alpha   90.00
_cell.angle_beta   90.00
_cell.angle_gamma   90.00
#
_symmetry.space_group_name_H-M   'P 1'
#
loop_
_entity.id
_entity.type
_entity.pdbx_description
1 polymer ?
#
loop_
_entity_poly.entity_id
_entity_poly.type
_entity_poly.pdbx_seq_one_letter_code
_entity_poly.pdbx_strand_id
1 'polypeptide(L)'
;MITVIQSDSKGNAILYKDVLVDIGVSYKKLAPYLNEIKIILLTHIHGDHFNKSTIAKVAEQKPLIRFVCCEWLVDPLLDLGVRNIDCLELNKLYDFGFVKVSPFKLYHLNSDMSICDNCGWRIFADKKIFHATDTEHLEGITAIGYDIYAIEGNYDEVLLDFILEHSTEYEHGHRSKLTHLSIQQRERFIKENARGKYEELLLHPSSTYGGVNE
;
A
#
# COMPACT_ATOMS: atom_id res chain seq x y z
N MET A 1 0.03 -16.04 7.62
CA MET A 1 1.40 -15.54 7.83
C MET A 1 1.54 -14.26 7.03
N ILE A 2 2.13 -13.21 7.61
CA ILE A 2 2.40 -11.95 6.91
C ILE A 2 3.88 -11.95 6.59
N THR A 3 4.23 -11.70 5.34
CA THR A 3 5.62 -11.54 4.91
C THR A 3 5.78 -10.13 4.35
N VAL A 4 6.57 -9.31 5.03
CA VAL A 4 6.99 -8.00 4.55
C VAL A 4 8.20 -8.22 3.65
N ILE A 5 8.00 -8.17 2.32
CA ILE A 5 9.13 -8.29 1.37
C ILE A 5 9.93 -6.99 1.39
N GLN A 6 9.22 -5.86 1.40
CA GLN A 6 9.77 -4.52 1.65
C GLN A 6 8.62 -3.56 1.98
N SER A 7 8.89 -2.54 2.79
CA SER A 7 7.98 -1.40 2.97
C SER A 7 8.76 -0.14 3.32
N ASP A 8 9.17 0.60 2.31
CA ASP A 8 9.89 1.87 2.40
C ASP A 8 9.79 2.61 1.05
N SER A 9 10.37 3.80 0.96
CA SER A 9 10.35 4.63 -0.26
C SER A 9 11.09 4.05 -1.47
N LYS A 10 11.79 2.91 -1.31
CA LYS A 10 12.47 2.19 -2.40
C LYS A 10 11.64 1.01 -2.92
N GLY A 11 10.52 0.69 -2.28
CA GLY A 11 9.63 -0.37 -2.72
C GLY A 11 8.73 -0.92 -1.61
N ASN A 12 7.49 -1.16 -1.98
CA ASN A 12 6.45 -1.75 -1.14
C ASN A 12 5.95 -3.06 -1.77
N ALA A 13 5.98 -4.14 -0.99
CA ALA A 13 5.44 -5.43 -1.38
C ALA A 13 5.13 -6.25 -0.11
N ILE A 14 3.84 -6.43 0.19
CA ILE A 14 3.39 -7.15 1.38
C ILE A 14 2.61 -8.39 0.96
N LEU A 15 3.06 -9.57 1.41
CA LEU A 15 2.40 -10.83 1.11
C LEU A 15 1.58 -11.31 2.33
N TYR A 16 0.26 -11.34 2.15
CA TYR A 16 -0.68 -11.92 3.10
C TYR A 16 -1.07 -13.32 2.61
N LYS A 17 -0.35 -14.35 3.06
CA LYS A 17 -0.53 -15.75 2.60
C LYS A 17 -0.34 -15.85 1.08
N ASP A 18 -1.42 -15.87 0.30
CA ASP A 18 -1.44 -16.00 -1.16
C ASP A 18 -1.91 -14.73 -1.89
N VAL A 19 -2.04 -13.62 -1.15
CA VAL A 19 -2.44 -12.29 -1.65
C VAL A 19 -1.28 -11.31 -1.51
N LEU A 20 -0.69 -10.91 -2.62
CA LEU A 20 0.32 -9.85 -2.64
C LEU A 20 -0.36 -8.48 -2.76
N VAL A 21 0.07 -7.49 -1.97
CA VAL A 21 -0.28 -6.09 -2.17
C VAL A 21 0.96 -5.33 -2.64
N ASP A 22 0.82 -4.69 -3.80
CA ASP A 22 1.83 -3.93 -4.54
C ASP A 22 3.07 -4.72 -5.01
N ILE A 23 3.70 -4.20 -6.07
CA ILE A 23 4.96 -4.68 -6.61
C ILE A 23 5.89 -3.49 -6.77
N GLY A 24 6.40 -2.97 -5.66
CA GLY A 24 7.45 -1.94 -5.65
C GLY A 24 8.86 -2.48 -5.84
N VAL A 25 9.04 -3.78 -5.61
CA VAL A 25 10.37 -4.39 -5.49
C VAL A 25 10.85 -4.99 -6.81
N SER A 26 12.17 -5.19 -6.92
CA SER A 26 12.76 -5.88 -8.07
C SER A 26 12.26 -7.33 -8.19
N TYR A 27 12.18 -7.86 -9.41
CA TYR A 27 11.87 -9.26 -9.67
C TYR A 27 12.76 -10.23 -8.87
N LYS A 28 14.04 -9.93 -8.68
CA LYS A 28 14.95 -10.79 -7.88
C LYS A 28 14.47 -10.96 -6.44
N LYS A 29 13.91 -9.89 -5.83
CA LYS A 29 13.34 -9.93 -4.47
C LYS A 29 12.00 -10.65 -4.44
N LEU A 30 11.17 -10.48 -5.47
CA LEU A 30 9.84 -11.07 -5.54
C LEU A 30 9.83 -12.57 -5.93
N ALA A 31 10.77 -12.99 -6.78
CA ALA A 31 10.82 -14.32 -7.38
C ALA A 31 10.68 -15.50 -6.39
N PRO A 32 11.30 -15.48 -5.19
CA PRO A 32 11.16 -16.57 -4.22
C PRO A 32 9.71 -16.82 -3.78
N TYR A 33 8.85 -15.81 -3.84
CA TYR A 33 7.47 -15.86 -3.33
C TYR A 33 6.42 -16.10 -4.44
N LEU A 34 6.81 -16.03 -5.72
CA LEU A 34 5.86 -16.07 -6.86
C LEU A 34 5.02 -17.34 -6.95
N ASN A 35 5.47 -18.45 -6.38
CA ASN A 35 4.71 -19.70 -6.39
C ASN A 35 3.58 -19.72 -5.34
N GLU A 36 3.66 -18.84 -4.34
CA GLU A 36 2.65 -18.74 -3.27
C GLU A 36 1.52 -17.78 -3.65
N ILE A 37 1.78 -16.86 -4.57
CA ILE A 37 0.87 -15.78 -4.96
C ILE A 37 -0.21 -16.30 -5.91
N LYS A 38 -1.48 -16.06 -5.56
CA LYS A 38 -2.64 -16.33 -6.44
C LYS A 38 -3.19 -15.07 -7.07
N ILE A 39 -3.24 -13.97 -6.29
CA ILE A 39 -3.67 -12.66 -6.78
C ILE A 39 -2.71 -11.58 -6.29
N ILE A 40 -2.60 -10.53 -7.11
CA ILE A 40 -1.84 -9.31 -6.79
C ILE A 40 -2.84 -8.17 -6.75
N LEU A 41 -2.92 -7.47 -5.62
CA LEU A 41 -3.71 -6.26 -5.45
C LEU A 41 -2.79 -5.05 -5.65
N LEU A 42 -3.12 -4.14 -6.56
CA LEU A 42 -2.34 -2.93 -6.82
C LEU A 42 -3.08 -1.68 -6.35
N THR A 43 -2.37 -0.79 -5.66
CA THR A 43 -2.94 0.43 -5.06
C THR A 43 -2.96 1.60 -6.06
N HIS A 44 -1.78 2.02 -6.53
CA HIS A 44 -1.59 3.17 -7.42
C HIS A 44 -0.32 3.06 -8.28
N ILE A 45 -0.01 4.12 -9.05
CA ILE A 45 0.94 4.08 -10.18
C ILE A 45 2.40 4.40 -9.81
N HIS A 46 2.69 4.82 -8.58
CA HIS A 46 4.06 5.23 -8.21
C HIS A 46 5.02 4.04 -8.24
N GLY A 47 6.28 4.28 -8.62
CA GLY A 47 7.19 3.21 -9.03
C GLY A 47 7.62 2.26 -7.91
N ASP A 48 7.62 2.74 -6.67
CA ASP A 48 7.82 1.99 -5.44
C ASP A 48 6.57 1.22 -4.99
N HIS A 49 5.46 1.28 -5.73
CA HIS A 49 4.29 0.41 -5.62
C HIS A 49 3.99 -0.36 -6.92
N PHE A 50 4.39 0.20 -8.06
CA PHE A 50 4.12 -0.25 -9.43
C PHE A 50 5.42 -0.31 -10.25
N ASN A 51 6.30 -1.24 -9.89
CA ASN A 51 7.54 -1.48 -10.60
C ASN A 51 7.26 -2.13 -11.96
N LYS A 52 7.16 -1.29 -13.00
CA LYS A 52 6.80 -1.66 -14.37
C LYS A 52 7.61 -2.85 -14.91
N SER A 53 8.92 -2.85 -14.70
CA SER A 53 9.81 -3.92 -15.17
C SER A 53 9.51 -5.25 -14.50
N THR A 54 9.24 -5.24 -13.19
CA THR A 54 8.91 -6.45 -12.44
C THR A 54 7.52 -6.95 -12.79
N ILE A 55 6.53 -6.06 -12.92
CA ILE A 55 5.17 -6.40 -13.33
C ILE A 55 5.16 -7.09 -14.71
N ALA A 56 5.82 -6.48 -15.72
CA ALA A 56 5.91 -7.06 -17.06
C ALA A 56 6.54 -8.47 -17.03
N LYS A 57 7.60 -8.64 -16.25
CA LYS A 57 8.28 -9.94 -16.10
C LYS A 57 7.44 -10.97 -15.35
N VAL A 58 6.65 -10.57 -14.35
CA VAL A 58 5.70 -11.46 -13.67
C VAL A 58 4.60 -11.89 -14.63
N ALA A 59 4.05 -10.97 -15.41
CA ALA A 59 3.00 -11.29 -16.39
C ALA A 59 3.48 -12.25 -17.48
N GLU A 60 4.73 -12.09 -17.95
CA GLU A 60 5.35 -13.01 -18.91
C GLU A 60 5.54 -14.41 -18.31
N GLN A 61 6.05 -14.51 -17.08
CA GLN A 61 6.46 -15.79 -16.50
C GLN A 61 5.34 -16.53 -15.75
N LYS A 62 4.35 -15.79 -15.26
CA LYS A 62 3.23 -16.29 -14.46
C LYS A 62 1.89 -15.71 -14.98
N PRO A 63 1.52 -15.96 -16.26
CA PRO A 63 0.35 -15.34 -16.88
C PRO A 63 -1.00 -15.70 -16.22
N LEU A 64 -1.02 -16.74 -15.39
CA LEU A 64 -2.21 -17.18 -14.65
C LEU A 64 -2.46 -16.41 -13.35
N ILE A 65 -1.47 -15.66 -12.83
CA ILE A 65 -1.69 -14.78 -11.67
C ILE A 65 -2.62 -13.65 -12.11
N ARG A 66 -3.64 -13.37 -11.29
CA ARG A 66 -4.59 -12.29 -11.56
C ARG A 66 -4.08 -11.00 -10.95
N PHE A 67 -4.02 -9.95 -11.77
CA PHE A 67 -3.73 -8.59 -11.33
C PHE A 67 -5.05 -7.88 -11.05
N VAL A 68 -5.24 -7.46 -9.81
CA VAL A 68 -6.46 -6.83 -9.34
C VAL A 68 -6.15 -5.38 -9.05
N CYS A 69 -6.93 -4.47 -9.62
CA CYS A 69 -6.71 -3.03 -9.50
C CYS A 69 -8.03 -2.27 -9.65
N CYS A 70 -8.00 -0.96 -9.45
CA CYS A 70 -9.07 -0.07 -9.88
C CYS A 70 -8.79 0.47 -11.30
N GLU A 71 -9.76 1.19 -11.87
CA GLU A 71 -9.76 1.60 -13.28
C GLU A 71 -8.49 2.32 -13.76
N TRP A 72 -7.86 3.13 -12.90
CA TRP A 72 -6.67 3.93 -13.23
C TRP A 72 -5.41 3.10 -13.52
N LEU A 73 -5.37 1.80 -13.19
CA LEU A 73 -4.22 0.93 -13.50
C LEU A 73 -4.47 -0.03 -14.65
N VAL A 74 -5.69 -0.07 -15.23
CA VAL A 74 -6.01 -1.02 -16.32
C VAL A 74 -5.13 -0.76 -17.54
N ASP A 75 -5.11 0.47 -18.06
CA ASP A 75 -4.30 0.81 -19.22
C ASP A 75 -2.79 0.67 -18.95
N PRO A 76 -2.24 1.18 -17.83
CA PRO A 76 -0.85 0.92 -17.46
C PRO A 76 -0.47 -0.57 -17.43
N LEU A 77 -1.37 -1.45 -16.98
CA LEU A 77 -1.13 -2.89 -16.96
C LEU A 77 -1.19 -3.50 -18.36
N LEU A 78 -2.14 -3.09 -19.19
CA LEU A 78 -2.26 -3.55 -20.58
C LEU A 78 -1.02 -3.18 -21.40
N ASP A 79 -0.47 -1.99 -21.19
CA ASP A 79 0.76 -1.50 -21.83
C ASP A 79 2.00 -2.34 -21.44
N LEU A 80 1.99 -2.94 -20.25
CA LEU A 80 3.03 -3.85 -19.77
C LEU A 80 2.82 -5.31 -20.22
N GLY A 81 1.78 -5.57 -21.03
CA GLY A 81 1.46 -6.90 -21.52
C GLY A 81 0.69 -7.77 -20.52
N VAL A 82 0.19 -7.21 -19.41
CA VAL A 82 -0.67 -7.94 -18.48
C VAL A 82 -2.03 -8.17 -19.12
N ARG A 83 -2.51 -9.42 -19.13
CA ARG A 83 -3.80 -9.79 -19.74
C ARG A 83 -4.83 -10.29 -18.74
N ASN A 84 -4.39 -10.84 -17.61
CA ASN A 84 -5.26 -11.39 -16.59
C ASN A 84 -5.55 -10.33 -15.52
N ILE A 85 -6.41 -9.37 -15.87
CA ILE A 85 -6.72 -8.19 -15.06
C ILE A 85 -8.17 -8.25 -14.56
N ASP A 86 -8.35 -8.02 -13.27
CA ASP A 86 -9.64 -7.74 -12.64
C ASP A 86 -9.70 -6.26 -12.25
N CYS A 87 -10.57 -5.50 -12.91
CA CYS A 87 -10.86 -4.12 -12.57
C CYS A 87 -12.02 -4.08 -11.57
N LEU A 88 -11.76 -3.56 -10.36
CA LEU A 88 -12.72 -3.49 -9.27
C LEU A 88 -13.16 -2.04 -9.04
N GLU A 89 -14.42 -1.87 -8.67
CA GLU A 89 -14.97 -0.57 -8.29
C GLU A 89 -14.82 -0.35 -6.79
N LEU A 90 -14.56 0.91 -6.42
CA LEU A 90 -14.45 1.34 -5.03
C LEU A 90 -15.69 0.95 -4.21
N ASN A 91 -15.45 0.54 -2.97
CA ASN A 91 -16.43 0.17 -1.95
C ASN A 91 -17.36 -0.99 -2.30
N LYS A 92 -17.08 -1.74 -3.38
CA LYS A 92 -17.76 -3.01 -3.66
C LYS A 92 -16.95 -4.18 -3.11
N LEU A 93 -17.64 -5.24 -2.69
CA LEU A 93 -17.03 -6.47 -2.18
C LEU A 93 -16.99 -7.51 -3.30
N TYR A 94 -15.82 -8.04 -3.58
CA TYR A 94 -15.59 -9.07 -4.59
C TYR A 94 -15.08 -10.34 -3.94
N ASP A 95 -15.59 -11.50 -4.39
CA ASP A 95 -15.26 -12.81 -3.84
C ASP A 95 -14.48 -13.63 -4.88
N PHE A 96 -13.22 -13.96 -4.56
CA PHE A 96 -12.35 -14.80 -5.38
C PHE A 96 -12.36 -16.27 -4.92
N GLY A 97 -13.29 -16.65 -4.04
CA GLY A 97 -13.48 -17.99 -3.51
C GLY A 97 -12.57 -18.32 -2.32
N PHE A 98 -11.30 -17.93 -2.35
CA PHE A 98 -10.36 -18.13 -1.24
C PHE A 98 -10.10 -16.85 -0.42
N VAL A 99 -10.48 -15.68 -0.97
CA VAL A 99 -10.35 -14.38 -0.34
C VAL A 99 -11.45 -13.46 -0.88
N LYS A 100 -11.98 -12.58 -0.02
CA LYS A 100 -12.81 -11.46 -0.46
C LYS A 100 -12.02 -10.16 -0.31
N VAL A 101 -12.18 -9.26 -1.27
CA VAL A 101 -11.50 -7.96 -1.24
C VAL A 101 -12.49 -6.84 -1.54
N SER A 102 -12.24 -5.67 -0.97
CA SER A 102 -12.97 -4.45 -1.28
C SER A 102 -12.00 -3.27 -1.29
N PRO A 103 -11.78 -2.62 -2.45
CA PRO A 103 -10.96 -1.42 -2.51
C PRO A 103 -11.73 -0.24 -1.91
N PHE A 104 -11.03 0.69 -1.29
CA PHE A 104 -11.60 1.94 -0.79
C PHE A 104 -10.69 3.12 -1.16
N LYS A 105 -11.28 4.31 -1.29
CA LYS A 105 -10.54 5.49 -1.73
C LYS A 105 -9.47 5.88 -0.71
N LEU A 106 -8.27 6.21 -1.20
CA LEU A 106 -7.24 6.93 -0.46
C LEU A 106 -6.98 8.29 -1.12
N TYR A 107 -6.33 9.18 -0.40
CA TYR A 107 -6.15 10.58 -0.77
C TYR A 107 -4.67 10.85 -0.93
N HIS A 108 -4.19 10.95 -2.17
CA HIS A 108 -2.77 11.10 -2.45
C HIS A 108 -2.52 12.12 -3.56
N LEU A 109 -1.35 12.76 -3.50
CA LEU A 109 -0.91 13.75 -4.49
C LEU A 109 0.43 13.35 -5.06
N ASN A 110 0.61 13.62 -6.35
CA ASN A 110 1.89 13.52 -7.02
C ASN A 110 2.84 14.64 -6.55
N SER A 111 4.12 14.53 -6.91
CA SER A 111 5.15 15.52 -6.55
C SER A 111 4.88 16.92 -7.11
N ASP A 112 4.08 17.05 -8.17
CA ASP A 112 3.61 18.31 -8.77
C ASP A 112 2.29 18.83 -8.17
N MET A 113 1.84 18.23 -7.06
CA MET A 113 0.58 18.53 -6.36
C MET A 113 -0.69 18.19 -7.15
N SER A 114 -0.59 17.47 -8.26
CA SER A 114 -1.76 16.90 -8.93
C SER A 114 -2.29 15.68 -8.17
N ILE A 115 -3.58 15.38 -8.33
CA ILE A 115 -4.21 14.22 -7.69
C ILE A 115 -3.59 12.93 -8.24
N CYS A 116 -3.24 12.01 -7.34
CA CYS A 116 -2.89 10.64 -7.68
C CYS A 116 -4.05 9.72 -7.29
N ASP A 117 -4.64 9.01 -8.25
CA ASP A 117 -5.65 8.00 -7.95
C ASP A 117 -5.04 6.84 -7.17
N ASN A 118 -5.57 6.61 -5.97
CA ASN A 118 -5.08 5.59 -5.05
C ASN A 118 -6.24 4.89 -4.33
N CYS A 119 -6.01 3.63 -3.95
CA CYS A 119 -6.92 2.85 -3.12
C CYS A 119 -6.17 2.08 -2.04
N GLY A 120 -6.87 1.86 -0.93
CA GLY A 120 -6.52 0.87 0.07
C GLY A 120 -7.35 -0.39 -0.13
N TRP A 121 -6.95 -1.47 0.55
CA TRP A 121 -7.60 -2.78 0.45
C TRP A 121 -8.16 -3.25 1.79
N ARG A 122 -9.45 -3.58 1.80
CA ARG A 122 -10.05 -4.44 2.83
C ARG A 122 -9.94 -5.88 2.34
N ILE A 123 -9.20 -6.72 3.04
CA ILE A 123 -8.95 -8.11 2.65
C ILE A 123 -9.54 -9.02 3.72
N PHE A 124 -10.39 -9.95 3.30
CA PHE A 124 -11.08 -10.90 4.17
C PHE A 124 -10.69 -12.32 3.75
N ALA A 125 -9.74 -12.89 4.47
CA ALA A 125 -9.32 -14.28 4.35
C ALA A 125 -9.44 -14.96 5.74
N ASP A 126 -8.41 -15.68 6.19
CA ASP A 126 -8.34 -16.23 7.54
C ASP A 126 -8.32 -15.12 8.63
N LYS A 127 -7.89 -13.91 8.24
CA LYS A 127 -7.91 -12.67 9.03
C LYS A 127 -8.53 -11.54 8.21
N LYS A 128 -9.11 -10.55 8.90
CA LYS A 128 -9.55 -9.28 8.33
C LYS A 128 -8.38 -8.30 8.36
N ILE A 129 -7.90 -7.92 7.19
CA ILE A 129 -6.77 -6.99 7.02
C ILE A 129 -7.29 -5.68 6.45
N PHE A 130 -6.89 -4.59 7.08
CA PHE A 130 -7.07 -3.24 6.57
C PHE A 130 -5.71 -2.74 6.09
N HIS A 131 -5.56 -2.57 4.78
CA HIS A 131 -4.32 -2.13 4.15
C HIS A 131 -4.49 -0.72 3.57
N ALA A 132 -3.70 0.23 4.03
CA ALA A 132 -3.69 1.60 3.53
C ALA A 132 -2.26 2.14 3.45
N THR A 133 -1.83 2.54 2.26
CA THR A 133 -0.50 3.11 2.00
C THR A 133 -0.64 4.31 1.07
N ASP A 134 0.26 5.27 1.19
CA ASP A 134 0.35 6.49 0.38
C ASP A 134 -0.92 7.31 0.45
N THR A 135 -1.21 7.87 1.63
CA THR A 135 -2.43 8.66 1.84
C THR A 135 -2.20 9.81 2.81
N GLU A 136 -2.68 11.00 2.49
CA GLU A 136 -2.60 12.20 3.35
C GLU A 136 -3.42 12.02 4.64
N HIS A 137 -4.61 11.43 4.52
CA HIS A 137 -5.52 11.25 5.64
C HIS A 137 -6.40 10.00 5.49
N LEU A 138 -7.10 9.64 6.57
CA LEU A 138 -8.11 8.57 6.60
C LEU A 138 -9.50 9.09 7.03
N GLU A 139 -9.73 10.40 6.97
CA GLU A 139 -11.04 10.98 7.28
C GLU A 139 -12.19 10.36 6.46
N GLY A 140 -13.31 10.08 7.12
CA GLY A 140 -14.47 9.43 6.51
C GLY A 140 -14.31 7.92 6.26
N ILE A 141 -13.15 7.34 6.56
CA ILE A 141 -12.88 5.90 6.42
C ILE A 141 -13.00 5.23 7.79
N THR A 142 -13.65 4.06 7.85
CA THR A 142 -13.79 3.29 9.10
C THR A 142 -13.31 1.85 8.93
N ALA A 143 -12.59 1.32 9.91
CA ALA A 143 -12.01 -0.02 9.90
C ALA A 143 -12.29 -0.76 11.22
N ILE A 144 -13.55 -0.80 11.68
CA ILE A 144 -13.89 -1.35 12.99
C ILE A 144 -13.59 -2.85 13.09
N GLY A 145 -12.78 -3.23 14.08
CA GLY A 145 -12.58 -4.63 14.48
C GLY A 145 -11.89 -5.51 13.43
N TYR A 146 -10.95 -4.94 12.68
CA TYR A 146 -10.02 -5.70 11.85
C TYR A 146 -8.96 -6.38 12.72
N ASP A 147 -8.45 -7.52 12.25
CA ASP A 147 -7.45 -8.32 12.94
C ASP A 147 -6.03 -7.78 12.69
N ILE A 148 -5.80 -7.17 11.52
CA ILE A 148 -4.52 -6.56 11.12
C ILE A 148 -4.78 -5.16 10.56
N TYR A 149 -4.10 -4.17 11.12
CA TYR A 149 -4.02 -2.80 10.60
C TYR A 149 -2.64 -2.58 9.97
N ALA A 150 -2.57 -2.77 8.65
CA ALA A 150 -1.40 -2.47 7.85
C ALA A 150 -1.57 -1.07 7.27
N ILE A 151 -1.10 -0.07 7.99
CA ILE A 151 -1.35 1.34 7.68
C ILE A 151 0.00 2.07 7.62
N GLU A 152 0.14 2.92 6.60
CA GLU A 152 1.26 3.84 6.49
C GLU A 152 1.42 4.72 7.73
N GLY A 153 2.67 4.95 8.10
CA GLY A 153 3.06 6.05 8.97
C GLY A 153 4.39 6.56 8.47
N ASN A 154 4.34 7.54 7.57
CA ASN A 154 5.51 7.98 6.80
C ASN A 154 6.47 8.81 7.65
N TYR A 155 5.95 9.69 8.49
CA TYR A 155 6.78 10.56 9.32
C TYR A 155 6.23 10.64 10.75
N ASP A 156 7.13 10.86 11.69
CA ASP A 156 6.81 11.29 13.04
C ASP A 156 6.62 12.82 13.04
N GLU A 157 5.47 13.28 13.54
CA GLU A 157 5.13 14.72 13.54
C GLU A 157 6.19 15.56 14.26
N VAL A 158 6.70 15.09 15.40
CA VAL A 158 7.65 15.82 16.24
C VAL A 158 9.05 15.84 15.62
N LEU A 159 9.52 14.70 15.11
CA LEU A 159 10.81 14.59 14.45
C LEU A 159 10.84 15.43 13.17
N LEU A 160 9.77 15.38 12.38
CA LEU A 160 9.68 16.15 11.15
C LEU A 160 9.67 17.66 11.44
N ASP A 161 8.90 18.12 12.43
CA ASP A 161 8.92 19.51 12.87
C ASP A 161 10.32 19.96 13.27
N PHE A 162 11.00 19.16 14.10
CA PHE A 162 12.37 19.44 14.51
C PHE A 162 13.32 19.55 13.31
N ILE A 163 13.25 18.63 12.34
CA ILE A 163 14.13 18.66 11.16
C ILE A 163 13.83 19.85 10.25
N LEU A 164 12.55 20.20 10.06
CA LEU A 164 12.15 21.34 9.24
C LEU A 164 12.63 22.68 9.84
N GLU A 165 12.68 22.78 11.17
CA GLU A 165 13.21 23.95 11.87
C GLU A 165 14.74 24.09 11.78
N HIS A 166 15.47 22.97 11.59
CA HIS A 166 16.93 22.90 11.74
C HIS A 166 17.69 22.48 10.47
N SER A 167 17.03 22.32 9.33
CA SER A 167 17.66 21.84 8.10
C SER A 167 17.15 22.53 6.84
N THR A 168 17.85 22.33 5.73
CA THR A 168 17.44 22.79 4.39
C THR A 168 16.50 21.81 3.69
N GLU A 169 16.09 20.70 4.32
CA GLU A 169 15.17 19.68 3.76
C GLU A 169 13.71 20.14 3.67
N TYR A 170 13.51 21.46 3.60
CA TYR A 170 12.22 22.14 3.75
C TYR A 170 11.18 21.59 2.76
N GLU A 171 11.50 21.57 1.47
CA GLU A 171 10.52 21.18 0.45
C GLU A 171 10.07 19.71 0.56
N HIS A 172 10.98 18.78 0.87
CA HIS A 172 10.63 17.37 0.94
C HIS A 172 9.80 17.05 2.18
N GLY A 173 10.21 17.56 3.34
CA GLY A 173 9.48 17.36 4.59
C GLY A 173 8.10 18.03 4.60
N HIS A 174 7.98 19.24 4.04
CA HIS A 174 6.67 19.89 3.88
C HIS A 174 5.75 19.11 2.95
N ARG A 175 6.29 18.53 1.86
CA ARG A 175 5.50 17.67 0.98
C ARG A 175 4.99 16.43 1.71
N SER A 176 5.82 15.76 2.52
CA SER A 176 5.38 14.58 3.28
C SER A 176 4.13 14.86 4.12
N LYS A 177 4.01 16.06 4.73
CA LYS A 177 2.82 16.45 5.49
C LYS A 177 1.55 16.58 4.65
N LEU A 178 1.69 16.91 3.38
CA LEU A 178 0.58 17.15 2.45
C LEU A 178 0.18 15.90 1.68
N THR A 179 1.04 14.87 1.65
CA THR A 179 0.83 13.71 0.77
C THR A 179 0.78 12.37 1.51
N HIS A 180 1.25 12.32 2.76
CA HIS A 180 1.40 11.07 3.52
C HIS A 180 0.84 11.18 4.94
N LEU A 181 0.55 10.01 5.52
CA LEU A 181 -0.03 9.88 6.85
C LEU A 181 1.09 9.92 7.89
N SER A 182 0.89 10.69 8.95
CA SER A 182 1.81 10.66 10.09
C SER A 182 1.63 9.39 10.93
N ILE A 183 2.67 9.03 11.68
CA ILE A 183 2.61 7.94 12.68
C ILE A 183 1.54 8.23 13.73
N GLN A 184 1.40 9.47 14.17
CA GLN A 184 0.40 9.85 15.17
C GLN A 184 -1.03 9.80 14.60
N GLN A 185 -1.26 10.18 13.34
CA GLN A 185 -2.55 10.02 12.66
C GLN A 185 -2.91 8.55 12.53
N ARG A 186 -1.95 7.70 12.13
CA ARG A 186 -2.10 6.24 12.08
C ARG A 186 -2.50 5.67 13.44
N GLU A 187 -1.78 6.01 14.51
CA GLU A 187 -2.06 5.53 15.86
C GLU A 187 -3.45 5.94 16.35
N ARG A 188 -3.85 7.20 16.11
CA ARG A 188 -5.21 7.68 16.42
C ARG A 188 -6.27 6.84 15.70
N PHE A 189 -6.09 6.62 14.40
CA PHE A 189 -7.00 5.81 13.60
C PHE A 189 -7.12 4.39 14.13
N ILE A 190 -6.00 3.71 14.42
CA ILE A 190 -6.01 2.34 14.95
C ILE A 190 -6.71 2.31 16.31
N LYS A 191 -6.42 3.24 17.21
CA LYS A 191 -7.05 3.31 18.54
C LYS A 191 -8.57 3.45 18.46
N GLU A 192 -9.08 4.24 17.53
CA GLU A 192 -10.52 4.45 17.34
C GLU A 192 -11.23 3.22 16.75
N ASN A 193 -10.53 2.44 15.95
CA ASN A 193 -11.10 1.35 15.15
C ASN A 193 -10.87 -0.06 15.71
N ALA A 194 -9.73 -0.29 16.37
CA ALA A 194 -9.33 -1.59 16.90
C ALA A 194 -10.27 -2.09 17.98
N ARG A 195 -10.61 -3.38 17.93
CA ARG A 195 -11.44 -4.06 18.92
C ARG A 195 -10.85 -5.44 19.20
N GLY A 196 -10.75 -5.82 20.47
CA GLY A 196 -10.20 -7.13 20.85
C GLY A 196 -8.69 -7.23 20.57
N LYS A 197 -8.23 -8.43 20.20
CA LYS A 197 -6.84 -8.67 19.82
C LYS A 197 -6.63 -8.27 18.36
N TYR A 198 -5.59 -7.48 18.09
CA TYR A 198 -5.23 -7.04 16.76
C TYR A 198 -3.70 -6.97 16.62
N GLU A 199 -3.23 -6.98 15.38
CA GLU A 199 -1.84 -6.78 15.00
C GLU A 199 -1.70 -5.47 14.23
N GLU A 200 -0.57 -4.80 14.43
CA GLU A 200 -0.22 -3.58 13.72
C GLU A 200 0.95 -3.85 12.78
N LEU A 201 0.87 -3.34 11.56
CA LEU A 201 1.98 -3.30 10.63
C LEU A 201 2.18 -1.85 10.19
N LEU A 202 3.36 -1.30 10.46
CA LEU A 202 3.76 0.01 9.95
C LEU A 202 4.17 -0.14 8.49
N LEU A 203 3.54 0.63 7.61
CA LEU A 203 3.90 0.67 6.20
C LEU A 203 4.62 1.98 5.87
N HIS A 204 5.45 1.92 4.83
CA HIS A 204 6.06 3.06 4.16
C HIS A 204 6.62 4.15 5.10
N PRO A 205 7.40 3.80 6.16
CA PRO A 205 8.08 4.82 6.95
C PRO A 205 9.18 5.49 6.11
N SER A 206 9.31 6.81 6.26
CA SER A 206 10.46 7.56 5.77
C SER A 206 11.70 7.15 6.55
N SER A 207 12.79 6.87 5.83
CA SER A 207 14.10 6.64 6.44
C SER A 207 14.65 7.87 7.19
N THR A 208 14.15 9.06 6.85
CA THR A 208 14.64 10.33 7.40
C THR A 208 13.74 10.83 8.53
N TYR A 209 12.43 10.70 8.36
CA TYR A 209 11.44 11.34 9.24
C TYR A 209 10.58 10.33 10.01
N GLY A 210 10.62 9.04 9.68
CA GLY A 210 9.73 8.02 10.25
C GLY A 210 10.10 7.59 11.67
N GLY A 211 11.18 8.10 12.25
CA GLY A 211 11.63 7.71 13.60
C GLY A 211 11.99 6.23 13.76
N VAL A 212 12.02 5.47 12.66
CA VAL A 212 12.43 4.08 12.61
C VAL A 212 13.96 4.08 12.46
N ASN A 213 14.67 4.10 13.58
CA ASN A 213 16.10 3.85 13.57
C ASN A 213 16.32 2.39 13.11
N GLU A 214 17.14 2.18 12.08
CA GLU A 214 17.71 0.86 11.76
C GLU A 214 18.49 0.29 12.95
#